data_AF-A0A4R3DZ01-F1
#
_entry.id   AF-A0A4R3DZ01-F1
#
_cell.length_a   1.000
_cell.length_b   1.000
_cell.length_c   1.000
_cell.angle_alpha   90.00
_cell.angle_beta   90.00
_cell.angle_gamma   90.00
#
_symmetry.space_group_name_H-M   'P 1'
#
loop_
_entity.id
_entity.type
_entity.pdbx_description
1 polymer ?
#
loop_
_entity_poly.entity_id
_entity_poly.type
_entity_poly.pdbx_seq_one_letter_code
_entity_poly.pdbx_strand_id
1 'polypeptide(L)' 'MDDPVAGEQLKSIVERIERLEEEKKTIADDIGEVYAEAKGSGYDVKVLRKVIAMRKRDLDERKEEEAILDLYLQAVGETA' A
#
# COMPACT_ATOMS: atom_id res chain seq x y z
N MET A 1 34.72 -4.49 26.67
CA MET A 1 35.40 -4.77 25.39
C MET A 1 34.44 -4.32 24.32
N ASP A 2 34.61 -3.09 23.83
CA ASP A 2 33.93 -2.65 22.61
C ASP A 2 34.62 -3.37 21.46
N ASP A 3 33.96 -4.37 20.89
CA ASP A 3 34.50 -5.18 19.81
C ASP A 3 34.35 -4.40 18.49
N PRO A 4 35.45 -3.98 17.85
CA PRO A 4 35.40 -3.22 16.59
C PRO A 4 34.61 -3.93 15.49
N VAL A 5 34.57 -5.27 15.52
CA VAL A 5 33.85 -6.12 14.55
C VAL A 5 32.33 -5.92 14.66
N ALA A 6 31.81 -5.68 15.86
CA ALA A 6 30.38 -5.37 16.06
C ALA A 6 30.01 -4.01 15.46
N GLY A 7 30.93 -3.04 15.50
CA GLY A 7 30.75 -1.72 14.89
C GLY A 7 30.70 -1.76 13.36
N GLU A 8 31.58 -2.54 12.72
CA GLU A 8 31.61 -2.70 11.27
C GLU A 8 30.37 -3.42 10.73
N GLN A 9 29.92 -4.47 11.42
CA GLN A 9 28.69 -5.18 11.03
C GLN A 9 27.46 -4.28 11.18
N LEU A 10 27.34 -3.54 12.29
CA LEU A 10 26.24 -2.61 12.51
C LEU A 10 26.23 -1.52 11.43
N LYS A 11 27.39 -0.94 11.11
CA LYS A 11 27.54 0.06 10.05
C LYS A 11 27.06 -0.49 8.70
N SER A 12 27.47 -1.71 8.33
CA SER A 12 27.03 -2.34 7.08
C SER A 12 25.52 -2.56 7.02
N ILE A 13 24.90 -2.95 8.15
CA ILE A 13 23.44 -3.13 8.22
C ILE A 13 22.73 -1.79 8.03
N VAL A 14 23.18 -0.74 8.70
CA VAL A 14 22.59 0.61 8.61
C VAL A 14 22.69 1.14 7.18
N GLU A 15 23.87 1.12 6.56
CA GLU A 15 24.07 1.62 5.18
C GLU A 15 23.20 0.87 4.17
N ARG A 16 22.99 -0.45 4.37
CA ARG A 16 22.09 -1.23 3.51
C ARG A 16 20.63 -0.83 3.69
N ILE A 17 20.18 -0.56 4.91
CA ILE A 17 18.81 -0.11 5.20
C ILE A 17 18.58 1.29 4.62
N GLU A 18 19.52 2.22 4.80
CA GLU A 18 19.41 3.58 4.28
C GLU A 18 19.27 3.60 2.75
N ARG A 19 20.08 2.79 2.05
CA ARG A 19 19.93 2.63 0.60
C ARG A 19 18.55 2.08 0.21
N LEU A 20 18.05 1.07 0.92
CA LEU A 20 16.72 0.50 0.65
C LEU A 20 15.59 1.51 0.92
N GLU A 21 15.73 2.36 1.93
CA GLU A 21 14.77 3.44 2.21
C GLU A 21 14.80 4.53 1.12
N GLU A 22 15.97 4.84 0.55
CA GLU A 22 16.08 5.74 -0.60
C GLU A 22 15.44 5.16 -1.88
N GLU A 23 15.69 3.88 -2.16
CA GLU A 23 15.03 3.17 -3.27
C GLU A 23 13.51 3.14 -3.09
N LYS A 24 13.03 2.82 -1.88
CA LYS A 24 11.61 2.83 -1.52
C LYS A 24 10.99 4.22 -1.67
N LYS A 25 11.72 5.28 -1.31
CA LYS A 25 11.26 6.66 -1.50
C LYS A 25 11.09 6.98 -2.99
N THR A 26 12.09 6.64 -3.81
CA THR A 26 12.04 6.85 -5.27
C THR A 26 10.82 6.15 -5.87
N ILE A 27 10.58 4.89 -5.51
CA ILE A 27 9.39 4.14 -5.96
C ILE A 27 8.09 4.80 -5.48
N ALA A 28 8.06 5.30 -4.24
CA ALA A 28 6.88 5.97 -3.71
C ALA A 28 6.57 7.28 -4.45
N ASP A 29 7.60 8.04 -4.81
CA ASP A 29 7.51 9.27 -5.59
C ASP A 29 6.98 8.96 -7.00
N ASP A 30 7.54 7.95 -7.69
CA ASP A 30 7.07 7.48 -9.01
C ASP A 30 5.59 7.06 -8.98
N ILE A 31 5.17 6.31 -7.95
CA ILE A 31 3.75 5.94 -7.76
C ILE A 31 2.89 7.21 -7.59
N GLY A 32 3.42 8.22 -6.90
CA GLY A 32 2.77 9.51 -6.71
C GLY A 32 2.54 10.23 -8.04
N GLU A 33 3.53 10.26 -8.92
CA GLU A 33 3.44 10.85 -10.25
C GLU A 33 2.37 10.15 -11.11
N VAL A 34 2.32 8.82 -11.11
CA VAL A 34 1.28 8.06 -11.83
C VAL A 34 -0.13 8.41 -11.33
N TYR A 35 -0.33 8.57 -10.02
CA TYR A 35 -1.61 9.03 -9.50
C TYR A 35 -1.93 10.48 -9.90
N ALA A 36 -0.92 11.35 -10.00
CA ALA A 36 -1.10 12.74 -10.44
C ALA A 36 -1.48 12.80 -11.92
N GLU A 37 -0.84 11.99 -12.78
CA GLU A 37 -1.21 11.84 -14.20
C GLU A 37 -2.64 11.32 -14.37
N ALA A 38 -3.02 10.30 -13.58
CA ALA A 38 -4.38 9.77 -13.60
C ALA A 38 -5.40 10.85 -13.20
N LYS A 39 -5.08 11.69 -12.21
CA LYS A 39 -5.92 12.83 -11.83
C LYS A 39 -6.04 13.85 -12.96
N GLY A 40 -4.94 14.18 -13.63
CA GLY A 40 -4.92 15.08 -14.79
C GLY A 40 -5.73 14.54 -15.98
N SER A 41 -5.80 13.22 -16.11
CA SER A 41 -6.60 12.51 -17.12
C SER A 41 -8.08 12.35 -16.73
N GLY A 42 -8.49 12.85 -15.55
CA GLY A 42 -9.89 12.83 -15.10
C GLY A 42 -10.30 11.61 -14.27
N TYR A 43 -9.38 10.76 -13.86
CA TYR A 43 -9.69 9.62 -12.99
C TYR A 43 -9.80 10.03 -11.51
N ASP A 44 -10.70 9.39 -10.77
CA ASP A 44 -10.78 9.53 -9.31
C ASP A 44 -9.65 8.72 -8.63
N VAL A 45 -8.65 9.45 -8.12
CA VAL A 45 -7.49 8.87 -7.43
C VAL A 45 -7.87 8.09 -6.16
N LYS A 46 -8.92 8.51 -5.45
CA LYS A 46 -9.39 7.82 -4.24
C LYS A 46 -9.96 6.45 -4.60
N VAL A 47 -10.73 6.38 -5.69
CA VAL A 47 -11.25 5.11 -6.22
C VAL A 47 -10.11 4.23 -6.74
N LEU A 48 -9.14 4.78 -7.48
CA LEU A 48 -7.98 4.00 -7.95
C LEU A 48 -7.19 3.38 -6.78
N ARG A 49 -6.95 4.15 -5.70
CA ARG A 49 -6.30 3.60 -4.48
C ARG A 49 -7.09 2.45 -3.87
N LYS A 50 -8.43 2.54 -3.84
CA LYS A 50 -9.29 1.43 -3.41
C LYS A 50 -9.15 0.22 -4.35
N VAL A 51 -9.13 0.42 -5.67
CA VAL A 51 -8.94 -0.66 -6.65
C VAL A 51 -7.62 -1.38 -6.42
N ILE A 52 -6.51 -0.65 -6.27
CA ILE A 52 -5.20 -1.26 -5.99
C ILE A 52 -5.20 -2.02 -4.67
N ALA A 53 -5.81 -1.46 -3.61
CA ALA A 53 -5.92 -2.14 -2.32
C ALA A 53 -6.74 -3.44 -2.42
N MET A 54 -7.89 -3.42 -3.10
CA MET A 54 -8.72 -4.60 -3.31
C MET A 54 -8.00 -5.68 -4.12
N ARG A 55 -7.21 -5.29 -5.13
CA ARG A 55 -6.43 -6.22 -5.97
C ARG A 55 -5.28 -6.92 -5.25
N LYS A 56 -4.89 -6.45 -4.06
CA LYS A 56 -3.85 -7.10 -3.22
C LYS A 56 -4.42 -8.19 -2.31
N ARG A 57 -5.74 -8.25 -2.16
CA ARG A 57 -6.43 -9.21 -1.31
C ARG A 57 -6.69 -10.51 -2.08
N ASP A 58 -6.91 -11.60 -1.35
CA ASP A 58 -7.37 -12.84 -1.96
C ASP A 58 -8.75 -12.66 -2.61
N LEU A 59 -8.95 -13.31 -3.76
CA LEU A 59 -10.15 -13.11 -4.56
C LEU A 59 -11.38 -13.76 -3.90
N ASP A 60 -11.22 -14.91 -3.28
CA ASP A 60 -12.33 -15.65 -2.70
C ASP A 60 -12.71 -15.06 -1.35
N GLU A 61 -11.74 -14.67 -0.52
CA GLU A 61 -12.00 -13.87 0.69
C GLU A 61 -12.78 -12.58 0.38
N ARG A 62 -12.40 -11.86 -0.69
CA ARG A 62 -13.10 -10.64 -1.10
C ARG A 62 -14.55 -10.91 -1.50
N LYS A 63 -14.80 -11.99 -2.25
CA LYS A 63 -16.17 -12.34 -2.68
C LYS A 63 -17.04 -12.76 -1.51
N GLU A 64 -16.48 -13.50 -0.55
CA GLU A 64 -17.19 -13.90 0.66
C GLU A 64 -17.59 -12.68 1.48
N GLU A 65 -16.66 -11.75 1.71
CA GLU A 65 -16.96 -10.49 2.40
C GLU A 65 -17.99 -9.64 1.66
N GLU A 66 -17.89 -9.50 0.34
CA GLU A 66 -18.86 -8.76 -0.48
C GLU A 66 -20.26 -9.38 -0.38
N ALA A 67 -20.37 -10.70 -0.42
CA ALA A 67 -21.65 -11.39 -0.26
C ALA A 67 -22.28 -11.16 1.12
N ILE A 68 -21.47 -11.18 2.18
CA ILE A 68 -21.93 -10.90 3.56
C ILE A 68 -22.34 -9.43 3.71
N LEU A 69 -21.56 -8.51 3.14
CA LEU A 69 -21.86 -7.09 3.14
C LEU A 69 -23.20 -6.80 2.46
N ASP A 70 -23.42 -7.36 1.27
CA ASP A 70 -24.65 -7.20 0.51
C ASP A 70 -25.85 -7.75 1.30
N LEU A 71 -25.71 -8.92 1.93
CA LEU A 71 -26.74 -9.49 2.81
C LEU A 71 -27.08 -8.54 3.96
N TYR A 72 -26.08 -7.95 4.61
CA TYR A 72 -26.28 -7.06 5.74
C TYR A 72 -26.94 -5.74 5.31
N LEU A 73 -26.50 -5.14 4.20
CA LEU A 73 -27.11 -3.92 3.65
C LEU A 73 -28.57 -4.14 3.27
N GLN A 74 -28.90 -5.28 2.66
CA GLN A 74 -30.29 -5.65 2.37
C GLN A 74 -31.13 -5.78 3.64
N ALA A 75 -30.58 -6.37 4.71
CA ALA A 75 -31.29 -6.57 5.96
C ALA A 75 -31.57 -5.27 6.73
N VAL A 76 -30.65 -4.30 6.70
CA VAL A 76 -30.78 -3.04 7.44
C VAL A 76 -31.42 -1.91 6.63
N GLY A 77 -31.44 -2.02 5.30
CA GLY A 77 -31.95 -0.99 4.40
C GLY A 77 -31.04 0.24 4.31
N GLU A 78 -31.49 1.28 3.59
CA GLU A 78 -30.77 2.56 3.52
C GLU A 78 -31.29 3.55 4.57
N THR A 79 -30.39 4.30 5.18
CA THR A 79 -30.72 5.43 6.06
C THR A 79 -30.70 6.73 5.27
N ALA A 80 -31.68 7.60 5.51
CA ALA A 80 -31.84 8.91 4.88
C ALA A 80 -30.78 9.94 5.29
#